data_AF-A0A1C9WR73-F1
#
_entry.id   AF-A0A1C9WR73-F1
#
_cell.length_a   1.000
_cell.length_b   1.000
_cell.length_c   1.000
_cell.angle_alpha   90.00
_cell.angle_beta   90.00
_cell.angle_gamma   90.00
#
_symmetry.space_group_name_H-M   'P 1'
#
loop_
_entity.id
_entity.type
_entity.pdbx_description
1 polymer ?
#
loop_
_entity_poly.entity_id
_entity_poly.type
_entity_poly.pdbx_seq_one_letter_code
_entity_poly.pdbx_strand_id
1 'polypeptide(L)'
;MRTPKTLATSLLCLSAAALLALSAAGAASAAPAPGKAPMETSGVSSHTVVETGGAEYWTEERMRNAIPGDVLADKAVQRGAGSTAALNRPAEAGAPITVESQAPVLQAKEVQAKVNASETPVKHIGKVFFTLGGSNYVCSGNSVSATNKSTVSTAGHCLNEGPGAFATKFTFVPAYLNGSAPYGMWTAKSLHAPTQWSSGGDMTYDTGFAVMNTLNGQTLADVVGASGVQFNAARGLSYKAFGYPAARPFTGESLKSCTGTATNDPYNPQFNSQGIPCNMTGGSSGGPWFIGSSSTGYQNSVNSYGYGSKSTTMYGPYWGSVIQQAYTTAAAS
;
A
#
# COMPACT_ATOMS: atom_id res chain seq x y z
N MET A 1 24.19 52.03 89.01
CA MET A 1 24.95 53.28 89.24
C MET A 1 24.49 54.35 88.25
N ARG A 2 25.13 55.53 88.22
CA ARG A 2 24.61 56.74 87.55
C ARG A 2 24.66 56.69 86.01
N THR A 3 23.75 57.47 85.43
CA THR A 3 23.80 58.16 84.12
C THR A 3 25.16 58.84 83.83
N PRO A 4 25.53 59.16 82.56
CA PRO A 4 24.73 60.05 81.70
C PRO A 4 24.71 59.79 80.17
N LYS A 5 24.00 60.69 79.47
CA LYS A 5 23.88 60.82 78.02
C LYS A 5 24.82 61.94 77.50
N THR A 6 25.12 61.93 76.20
CA THR A 6 25.46 63.10 75.37
C THR A 6 24.54 63.06 74.15
N LEU A 7 23.71 64.08 73.89
CA LEU A 7 23.99 65.29 73.09
C LEU A 7 24.54 64.92 71.69
N ALA A 8 23.82 65.13 70.58
CA ALA A 8 23.40 66.41 69.95
C ALA A 8 24.62 67.17 69.38
N THR A 9 24.63 67.74 68.15
CA THR A 9 23.58 68.05 67.14
C THR A 9 24.25 68.09 65.72
N SER A 10 23.74 68.55 64.56
CA SER A 10 22.52 69.25 64.10
C SER A 10 22.37 69.32 62.56
N LEU A 11 21.11 69.28 62.08
CA LEU A 11 20.54 69.99 60.90
C LEU A 11 20.89 69.62 59.43
N LEU A 12 19.85 69.85 58.61
CA LEU A 12 19.73 70.04 57.14
C LEU A 12 19.44 68.77 56.31
N CYS A 13 18.18 68.45 55.97
CA CYS A 13 17.20 69.18 55.12
C CYS A 13 17.59 69.25 53.63
N LEU A 14 17.03 68.35 52.81
CA LEU A 14 16.08 68.73 51.74
C LEU A 14 15.26 67.51 51.26
N SER A 15 14.16 67.78 50.55
CA SER A 15 13.16 66.80 50.12
C SER A 15 13.20 66.51 48.62
N ALA A 16 13.03 65.25 48.20
CA ALA A 16 12.57 64.90 46.86
C ALA A 16 11.88 63.51 46.80
N ALA A 17 10.98 63.37 45.83
CA ALA A 17 10.02 62.28 45.59
C ALA A 17 10.54 60.83 45.74
N ALA A 18 9.70 59.97 46.35
CA ALA A 18 9.78 58.53 46.17
C ALA A 18 9.04 58.09 44.89
N LEU A 19 9.71 57.34 44.02
CA LEU A 19 9.11 56.65 42.88
C LEU A 19 9.51 55.18 42.94
N LEU A 20 8.56 54.30 43.26
CA LEU A 20 8.77 52.85 43.18
C LEU A 20 8.73 52.41 41.71
N ALA A 21 9.89 52.33 41.08
CA ALA A 21 10.06 51.62 39.83
C ALA A 21 9.91 50.11 40.10
N LEU A 22 8.70 49.58 39.94
CA LEU A 22 8.41 48.17 40.19
C LEU A 22 9.03 47.32 39.07
N SER A 23 10.22 46.78 39.31
CA SER A 23 10.96 45.95 38.36
C SER A 23 10.27 44.59 38.18
N ALA A 24 9.26 44.55 37.31
CA ALA A 24 8.61 43.32 36.90
C ALA A 24 9.60 42.42 36.15
N ALA A 25 10.20 41.48 36.87
CA ALA A 25 10.98 40.40 36.27
C ALA A 25 10.03 39.52 35.44
N GLY A 26 9.89 39.85 34.16
CA GLY A 26 9.03 39.14 33.23
C GLY A 26 9.45 37.68 33.14
N ALA A 27 8.67 36.79 33.73
CA ALA A 27 8.85 35.36 33.57
C ALA A 27 8.69 35.03 32.08
N ALA A 28 9.79 34.68 31.42
CA ALA A 28 9.81 34.26 30.03
C ALA A 28 9.12 32.89 29.93
N SER A 29 7.79 32.90 29.89
CA SER A 29 6.98 31.73 29.58
C SER A 29 7.37 31.27 28.18
N ALA A 30 8.18 30.20 28.11
CA ALA A 30 8.55 29.59 26.86
C ALA A 30 7.25 29.14 26.18
N ALA A 31 6.90 29.78 25.06
CA ALA A 31 5.74 29.38 24.28
C ALA A 31 5.84 27.88 23.99
N PRO A 32 4.78 27.09 24.23
CA PRO A 32 4.83 25.66 23.97
C PRO A 32 5.24 25.46 22.52
N ALA A 33 6.34 24.71 22.30
CA ALA A 33 6.81 24.41 20.95
C ALA A 33 5.62 23.85 20.15
N PRO A 34 5.41 24.30 18.90
CA PRO A 34 4.23 23.91 18.13
C PRO A 34 4.16 22.39 18.09
N GLY A 35 3.14 21.85 18.75
CA GLY A 35 3.02 20.41 18.96
C GLY A 35 3.05 19.73 17.61
N LYS A 36 3.88 18.69 17.47
CA LYS A 36 3.79 17.82 16.28
C LYS A 36 2.33 17.42 16.14
N ALA A 37 1.72 17.76 15.00
CA ALA A 37 0.39 17.29 14.67
C ALA A 37 0.36 15.76 14.88
N PRO A 38 -0.72 15.18 15.43
CA PRO A 38 -0.79 13.74 15.65
C PRO A 38 -0.43 13.01 14.35
N MET A 39 0.69 12.30 14.39
CA MET A 39 1.10 11.41 13.30
C MET A 39 -0.03 10.41 13.14
N GLU A 40 -0.73 10.43 11.98
CA GLU A 40 -1.85 9.53 11.71
C GLU A 40 -1.42 8.11 12.06
N THR A 41 -2.10 7.49 13.02
CA THR A 41 -1.68 6.20 13.56
C THR A 41 -1.80 5.16 12.46
N SER A 42 -0.66 4.76 11.89
CA SER A 42 -0.54 3.83 10.77
C SER A 42 -1.02 2.42 11.15
N GLY A 43 -2.34 2.25 11.18
CA GLY A 43 -3.01 1.03 11.54
C GLY A 43 -3.13 0.06 10.36
N VAL A 44 -3.48 -1.17 10.70
CA VAL A 44 -3.85 -2.21 9.76
C VAL A 44 -5.26 -2.66 10.10
N SER A 45 -6.17 -2.64 9.13
CA SER A 45 -7.46 -3.29 9.25
C SER A 45 -7.33 -4.74 8.79
N SER A 46 -7.75 -5.67 9.64
CA SER A 46 -7.72 -7.11 9.37
C SER A 46 -9.13 -7.69 9.44
N HIS A 47 -9.50 -8.55 8.49
CA HIS A 47 -10.81 -9.19 8.40
C HIS A 47 -10.65 -10.70 8.20
N THR A 48 -11.21 -11.52 9.08
CA THR A 48 -11.29 -12.98 8.91
C THR A 48 -12.41 -13.30 7.91
N VAL A 49 -12.08 -14.01 6.83
CA VAL A 49 -13.06 -14.36 5.79
C VAL A 49 -13.74 -15.68 6.16
N VAL A 50 -15.08 -15.69 6.19
CA VAL A 50 -15.89 -16.88 6.47
C VAL A 50 -16.66 -17.26 5.21
N GLU A 51 -15.96 -17.91 4.28
CA GLU A 51 -16.50 -18.23 2.95
C GLU A 51 -17.49 -19.40 2.95
N THR A 52 -18.77 -19.12 2.69
CA THR A 52 -19.77 -20.17 2.40
C THR A 52 -19.51 -20.78 1.00
N GLY A 53 -19.48 -22.12 0.92
CA GLY A 53 -19.32 -22.87 -0.33
C GLY A 53 -17.89 -22.97 -0.90
N GLY A 54 -16.88 -22.40 -0.23
CA GLY A 54 -15.46 -22.58 -0.59
C GLY A 54 -15.12 -22.30 -2.06
N ALA A 55 -14.15 -23.06 -2.60
CA ALA A 55 -13.67 -22.91 -3.97
C ALA A 55 -14.73 -23.23 -5.04
N GLU A 56 -15.68 -24.14 -4.76
CA GLU A 56 -16.78 -24.50 -5.65
C GLU A 56 -17.75 -23.33 -5.95
N TYR A 57 -17.66 -22.25 -5.17
CA TYR A 57 -18.34 -21.00 -5.51
C TYR A 57 -17.89 -20.45 -6.88
N TRP A 58 -16.61 -20.61 -7.25
CA TRP A 58 -16.04 -20.04 -8.48
C TRP A 58 -16.16 -20.99 -9.68
N THR A 59 -17.38 -21.15 -10.18
CA THR A 59 -17.63 -21.79 -11.48
C THR A 59 -16.97 -21.00 -12.61
N GLU A 60 -16.63 -21.67 -13.72
CA GLU A 60 -16.05 -20.99 -14.89
C GLU A 60 -16.91 -19.81 -15.39
N GLU A 61 -18.23 -19.92 -15.30
CA GLU A 61 -19.16 -18.86 -15.67
C GLU A 61 -18.99 -17.63 -14.77
N ARG A 62 -18.89 -17.81 -13.45
CA ARG A 62 -18.64 -16.73 -12.50
C ARG A 62 -17.25 -16.13 -12.67
N MET A 63 -16.25 -16.94 -13.04
CA MET A 63 -14.90 -16.46 -13.37
C MET A 63 -14.87 -15.63 -14.66
N ARG A 64 -15.56 -16.07 -15.73
CA ARG A 64 -15.65 -15.34 -17.01
C ARG A 64 -16.49 -14.07 -16.92
N ASN A 65 -17.55 -14.06 -16.10
CA ASN A 65 -18.45 -12.93 -15.91
C ASN A 65 -18.03 -11.99 -14.75
N ALA A 66 -16.86 -12.21 -14.13
CA ALA A 66 -16.36 -11.39 -13.04
C ALA A 66 -15.95 -9.99 -13.52
N ILE A 67 -16.40 -8.96 -12.82
CA ILE A 67 -16.22 -7.55 -13.20
C ILE A 67 -14.74 -7.14 -13.02
N PRO A 68 -14.08 -6.54 -14.03
CA PRO A 68 -12.73 -5.99 -13.89
C PRO A 68 -12.60 -5.00 -12.72
N GLY A 69 -11.57 -5.16 -11.88
CA GLY A 69 -11.37 -4.35 -10.66
C GLY A 69 -11.09 -2.85 -10.87
N ASP A 70 -10.80 -2.40 -12.10
CA ASP A 70 -10.58 -0.97 -12.39
C ASP A 70 -11.82 -0.11 -12.10
N VAL A 71 -13.03 -0.67 -12.18
CA VAL A 71 -14.27 0.03 -11.77
C VAL A 71 -14.35 0.36 -10.27
N LEU A 72 -13.44 -0.17 -9.45
CA LEU A 72 -13.27 0.17 -8.04
C LEU A 72 -12.15 1.20 -7.87
N ALA A 73 -11.02 1.01 -8.56
CA ALA A 73 -9.90 1.95 -8.59
C ALA A 73 -10.32 3.34 -9.13
N ASP A 74 -11.03 3.41 -10.26
CA ASP A 74 -11.52 4.65 -10.86
C ASP A 74 -12.37 5.47 -9.88
N LYS A 75 -13.20 4.81 -9.05
CA LYS A 75 -14.02 5.47 -8.03
C LYS A 75 -13.18 6.04 -6.89
N ALA A 76 -12.09 5.37 -6.52
CA ALA A 76 -11.17 5.83 -5.47
C ALA A 76 -10.26 6.96 -5.98
N VAL A 77 -9.77 6.88 -7.22
CA VAL A 77 -9.08 7.99 -7.92
C VAL A 77 -9.99 9.22 -7.99
N GLN A 78 -11.27 9.06 -8.35
CA GLN A 78 -12.25 10.16 -8.37
C GLN A 78 -12.51 10.78 -6.99
N ARG A 79 -12.47 9.99 -5.90
CA ARG A 79 -12.57 10.53 -4.52
C ARG A 79 -11.30 11.29 -4.10
N GLY A 80 -10.13 10.81 -4.50
CA GLY A 80 -8.84 11.41 -4.14
C GLY A 80 -8.41 12.60 -5.00
N ALA A 81 -8.99 12.76 -6.19
CA ALA A 81 -8.71 13.85 -7.11
C ALA A 81 -9.10 15.21 -6.49
N GLY A 82 -8.12 16.11 -6.37
CA GLY A 82 -8.31 17.42 -5.73
C GLY A 82 -8.15 17.42 -4.20
N SER A 83 -7.88 16.28 -3.55
CA SER A 83 -7.55 16.26 -2.13
C SER A 83 -6.14 16.81 -1.88
N THR A 84 -6.05 17.92 -1.15
CA THR A 84 -4.76 18.52 -0.75
C THR A 84 -4.16 17.93 0.52
N ALA A 85 -4.89 17.05 1.23
CA ALA A 85 -4.45 16.47 2.49
C ALA A 85 -3.16 15.65 2.34
N ALA A 86 -3.03 14.89 1.26
CA ALA A 86 -1.84 14.07 1.01
C ALA A 86 -0.63 14.87 0.48
N LEU A 87 -0.83 16.04 -0.15
CA LEU A 87 0.27 16.93 -0.58
C LEU A 87 1.12 17.44 0.59
N ASN A 88 0.52 17.57 1.78
CA ASN A 88 1.17 18.09 2.97
C ASN A 88 1.71 16.98 3.90
N ARG A 89 1.63 15.70 3.51
CA ARG A 89 2.23 14.62 4.30
C ARG A 89 3.76 14.67 4.21
N PRO A 90 4.49 14.39 5.30
CA PRO A 90 5.91 14.05 5.23
C PRO A 90 6.10 12.85 4.30
N ALA A 91 7.13 12.88 3.45
CA ALA A 91 7.52 11.70 2.68
C ALA A 91 7.89 10.55 3.63
N GLU A 92 7.47 9.33 3.32
CA GLU A 92 7.75 8.16 4.16
C GLU A 92 9.25 7.81 4.15
N ALA A 93 9.93 8.29 5.20
CA ALA A 93 11.35 8.08 5.42
C ALA A 93 11.59 6.77 6.18
N GLY A 94 12.33 5.86 5.55
CA GLY A 94 12.82 4.63 6.15
C GLY A 94 14.07 4.16 5.40
N ALA A 95 14.88 3.31 6.04
CA ALA A 95 15.91 2.58 5.32
C ALA A 95 15.26 1.54 4.39
N PRO A 96 15.82 1.25 3.20
CA PRO A 96 15.35 0.17 2.35
C PRO A 96 15.35 -1.16 3.11
N ILE A 97 14.21 -1.85 3.14
CA ILE A 97 14.01 -3.11 3.83
C ILE A 97 13.68 -4.19 2.79
N THR A 98 14.44 -5.27 2.81
CA THR A 98 14.27 -6.44 1.92
C THR A 98 13.83 -7.64 2.75
N VAL A 99 12.87 -8.39 2.24
CA VAL A 99 12.56 -9.75 2.69
C VAL A 99 12.93 -10.69 1.54
N GLU A 100 13.91 -11.57 1.79
CA GLU A 100 14.47 -12.47 0.78
C GLU A 100 13.39 -13.37 0.14
N SER A 101 13.58 -13.66 -1.14
CA SER A 101 12.75 -14.60 -1.91
C SER A 101 13.05 -16.05 -1.55
N GLN A 102 12.11 -16.95 -1.82
CA GLN A 102 12.34 -18.40 -1.68
C GLN A 102 13.17 -19.02 -2.83
N ALA A 103 13.35 -18.29 -3.92
CA ALA A 103 14.12 -18.70 -5.10
C ALA A 103 15.10 -17.59 -5.54
N PRO A 104 16.20 -17.91 -6.25
CA PRO A 104 17.22 -16.92 -6.61
C PRO A 104 16.70 -15.73 -7.44
N VAL A 105 17.15 -14.52 -7.10
CA VAL A 105 16.75 -13.26 -7.74
C VAL A 105 17.64 -12.94 -8.95
N LEU A 106 17.03 -12.65 -10.10
CA LEU A 106 17.74 -12.11 -11.27
C LEU A 106 17.65 -10.58 -11.32
N GLN A 107 18.74 -9.89 -11.01
CA GLN A 107 18.85 -8.44 -11.16
C GLN A 107 19.39 -8.04 -12.55
N ALA A 108 18.50 -7.54 -13.41
CA ALA A 108 18.88 -6.88 -14.65
C ALA A 108 18.98 -5.36 -14.44
N LYS A 109 20.04 -4.73 -14.94
CA LYS A 109 20.31 -3.29 -14.77
C LYS A 109 19.59 -2.38 -15.76
N GLU A 110 19.18 -2.90 -16.91
CA GLU A 110 18.46 -2.16 -17.95
C GLU A 110 17.21 -2.92 -18.40
N VAL A 111 16.20 -2.17 -18.83
CA VAL A 111 14.98 -2.69 -19.45
C VAL A 111 14.57 -1.84 -20.64
N GLN A 112 14.30 -2.50 -21.76
CA GLN A 112 13.56 -1.90 -22.86
C GLN A 112 12.10 -1.71 -22.42
N ALA A 113 11.57 -0.49 -22.59
CA ALA A 113 10.17 -0.22 -22.29
C ALA A 113 9.22 -1.03 -23.20
N LYS A 114 8.20 -1.65 -22.61
CA LYS A 114 7.20 -2.48 -23.30
C LYS A 114 5.82 -2.26 -22.70
N VAL A 115 4.92 -1.65 -23.48
CA VAL A 115 3.54 -1.36 -23.04
C VAL A 115 2.66 -2.60 -22.90
N ASN A 116 3.02 -3.71 -23.56
CA ASN A 116 2.66 -5.05 -23.12
C ASN A 116 3.65 -6.11 -23.64
N ALA A 117 3.59 -7.29 -23.04
CA ALA A 117 4.01 -8.56 -23.63
C ALA A 117 3.06 -9.68 -23.16
N SER A 118 3.04 -10.81 -23.88
CA SER A 118 2.44 -12.06 -23.38
C SER A 118 3.49 -12.90 -22.67
N GLU A 119 3.12 -13.46 -21.53
CA GLU A 119 4.01 -14.25 -20.67
C GLU A 119 3.48 -15.69 -20.56
N THR A 120 4.37 -16.64 -20.34
CA THR A 120 4.00 -17.96 -19.83
C THR A 120 3.57 -17.83 -18.35
N PRO A 121 2.65 -18.68 -17.85
CA PRO A 121 2.23 -18.61 -16.45
C PRO A 121 3.41 -18.79 -15.48
N VAL A 122 3.51 -17.90 -14.49
CA VAL A 122 4.55 -17.92 -13.45
C VAL A 122 3.92 -18.44 -12.16
N LYS A 123 4.53 -19.45 -11.52
CA LYS A 123 3.93 -20.18 -10.38
C LYS A 123 3.33 -19.29 -9.30
N HIS A 124 4.11 -18.33 -8.79
CA HIS A 124 3.71 -17.44 -7.70
C HIS A 124 2.80 -16.27 -8.12
N ILE A 125 2.64 -15.99 -9.43
CA ILE A 125 1.75 -14.94 -9.94
C ILE A 125 0.40 -15.59 -10.31
N GLY A 126 -0.71 -15.02 -9.84
CA GLY A 126 -2.02 -15.63 -10.01
C GLY A 126 -3.14 -14.65 -10.29
N LYS A 127 -4.26 -15.19 -10.76
CA LYS A 127 -5.50 -14.47 -10.98
C LYS A 127 -6.30 -14.48 -9.67
N VAL A 128 -6.97 -13.37 -9.37
CA VAL A 128 -7.78 -13.20 -8.15
C VAL A 128 -9.24 -13.07 -8.55
N PHE A 129 -10.11 -13.84 -7.90
CA PHE A 129 -11.56 -13.71 -8.00
C PHE A 129 -12.13 -13.42 -6.61
N PHE A 130 -12.96 -12.39 -6.48
CA PHE A 130 -13.43 -11.93 -5.17
C PHE A 130 -14.87 -11.41 -5.22
N THR A 131 -15.55 -11.44 -4.08
CA THR A 131 -16.92 -10.93 -3.92
C THR A 131 -16.91 -9.73 -2.96
N LEU A 132 -17.33 -8.56 -3.44
CA LEU A 132 -17.31 -7.29 -2.71
C LEU A 132 -18.63 -6.55 -2.95
N GLY A 133 -19.26 -5.97 -1.93
CA GLY A 133 -20.58 -5.34 -2.08
C GLY A 133 -21.66 -6.27 -2.69
N GLY A 134 -21.52 -7.59 -2.53
CA GLY A 134 -22.37 -8.61 -3.16
C GLY A 134 -22.12 -8.87 -4.66
N SER A 135 -21.19 -8.15 -5.30
CA SER A 135 -20.82 -8.31 -6.71
C SER A 135 -19.51 -9.08 -6.87
N ASN A 136 -19.37 -9.83 -7.98
CA ASN A 136 -18.18 -10.62 -8.27
C ASN A 136 -17.21 -9.87 -9.17
N TYR A 137 -15.94 -9.84 -8.77
CA TYR A 137 -14.87 -9.07 -9.40
C TYR A 137 -13.63 -9.92 -9.70
N VAL A 138 -12.80 -9.42 -10.61
CA VAL A 138 -11.53 -10.03 -11.00
C VAL A 138 -10.36 -9.05 -10.89
N CYS A 139 -9.27 -9.55 -10.33
CA CYS A 139 -7.98 -8.90 -10.12
C CYS A 139 -6.84 -9.89 -10.43
N SER A 140 -5.62 -9.49 -10.06
CA SER A 140 -4.40 -10.28 -10.05
C SER A 140 -3.73 -10.18 -8.67
N GLY A 141 -2.76 -11.05 -8.41
CA GLY A 141 -1.97 -11.02 -7.18
C GLY A 141 -0.68 -11.83 -7.30
N ASN A 142 0.12 -11.81 -6.24
CA ASN A 142 1.40 -12.53 -6.19
C ASN A 142 1.68 -13.11 -4.80
N SER A 143 2.08 -14.38 -4.72
CA SER A 143 2.56 -14.97 -3.47
C SER A 143 3.89 -14.34 -3.06
N VAL A 144 3.94 -13.82 -1.84
CA VAL A 144 5.09 -13.09 -1.29
C VAL A 144 5.67 -13.81 -0.08
N SER A 145 7.00 -13.75 0.04
CA SER A 145 7.77 -14.37 1.12
C SER A 145 7.25 -13.87 2.46
N ALA A 146 6.87 -14.78 3.34
CA ALA A 146 6.18 -14.50 4.60
C ALA A 146 6.37 -15.66 5.59
N THR A 147 6.38 -15.36 6.90
CA THR A 147 6.58 -16.36 7.96
C THR A 147 5.51 -17.45 7.96
N ASN A 148 4.25 -17.08 7.68
CA ASN A 148 3.13 -18.01 7.55
C ASN A 148 3.07 -18.75 6.18
N LYS A 149 4.00 -18.46 5.26
CA LYS A 149 4.06 -19.02 3.89
C LYS A 149 2.77 -18.90 3.05
N SER A 150 1.84 -18.03 3.45
CA SER A 150 0.47 -18.05 2.93
C SER A 150 -0.02 -16.67 2.45
N THR A 151 0.84 -15.65 2.47
CA THR A 151 0.50 -14.29 2.04
C THR A 151 0.53 -14.13 0.52
N VAL A 152 -0.52 -13.51 -0.01
CA VAL A 152 -0.67 -12.98 -1.37
C VAL A 152 -0.76 -11.47 -1.29
N SER A 153 0.07 -10.76 -2.05
CA SER A 153 -0.07 -9.32 -2.26
C SER A 153 -1.03 -9.03 -3.42
N THR A 154 -1.80 -7.94 -3.29
CA THR A 154 -2.73 -7.43 -4.31
C THR A 154 -3.00 -5.94 -4.05
N ALA A 155 -3.92 -5.31 -4.78
CA ALA A 155 -4.33 -3.92 -4.53
C ALA A 155 -5.37 -3.88 -3.40
N GLY A 156 -5.47 -2.74 -2.70
CA GLY A 156 -6.47 -2.56 -1.64
C GLY A 156 -7.90 -2.71 -2.18
N HIS A 157 -8.17 -2.14 -3.36
CA HIS A 157 -9.47 -2.26 -4.04
C HIS A 157 -9.81 -3.69 -4.52
N CYS A 158 -8.83 -4.60 -4.56
CA CYS A 158 -9.06 -6.02 -4.85
C CYS A 158 -9.51 -6.84 -3.63
N LEU A 159 -9.60 -6.23 -2.44
CA LEU A 159 -10.07 -6.90 -1.21
C LEU A 159 -10.85 -6.02 -0.21
N ASN A 160 -11.03 -4.72 -0.46
CA ASN A 160 -11.80 -3.79 0.37
C ASN A 160 -12.38 -2.63 -0.47
N GLU A 161 -13.56 -2.13 -0.11
CA GLU A 161 -14.30 -1.06 -0.84
C GLU A 161 -13.58 0.29 -0.92
N GLY A 162 -12.68 0.58 0.03
CA GLY A 162 -11.75 1.71 -0.03
C GLY A 162 -12.39 3.11 -0.06
N PRO A 163 -13.13 3.55 0.97
CA PRO A 163 -13.30 2.87 2.25
C PRO A 163 -14.56 1.98 2.29
N GLY A 164 -14.60 1.07 3.26
CA GLY A 164 -15.80 0.27 3.54
C GLY A 164 -15.50 -1.19 3.90
N ALA A 165 -16.39 -2.09 3.49
CA ALA A 165 -16.32 -3.51 3.80
C ALA A 165 -15.13 -4.19 3.10
N PHE A 166 -14.67 -5.29 3.70
CA PHE A 166 -13.76 -6.24 3.04
C PHE A 166 -14.53 -7.21 2.14
N ALA A 167 -13.82 -7.84 1.21
CA ALA A 167 -14.40 -8.87 0.34
C ALA A 167 -14.87 -10.07 1.18
N THR A 168 -16.12 -10.49 0.96
CA THR A 168 -16.72 -11.65 1.65
C THR A 168 -16.26 -12.99 1.06
N LYS A 169 -15.59 -12.94 -0.09
CA LYS A 169 -14.89 -14.04 -0.75
C LYS A 169 -13.63 -13.53 -1.41
N PHE A 170 -12.53 -14.28 -1.35
CA PHE A 170 -11.30 -13.97 -2.06
C PHE A 170 -10.58 -15.27 -2.39
N THR A 171 -10.38 -15.54 -3.68
CA THR A 171 -9.77 -16.77 -4.19
C THR A 171 -8.62 -16.44 -5.15
N PHE A 172 -7.43 -16.96 -4.83
CA PHE A 172 -6.22 -16.83 -5.62
C PHE A 172 -5.98 -18.10 -6.44
N VAL A 173 -5.70 -17.96 -7.73
CA VAL A 173 -5.43 -19.06 -8.66
C VAL A 173 -4.02 -18.90 -9.25
N PRO A 174 -2.99 -19.58 -8.70
CA PRO A 174 -1.61 -19.41 -9.12
C PRO A 174 -1.36 -20.00 -10.51
N ALA A 175 -0.59 -19.30 -11.34
CA ALA A 175 -0.29 -19.68 -12.72
C ALA A 175 -1.54 -20.00 -13.58
N TYR A 176 -2.64 -19.28 -13.36
CA TYR A 176 -3.89 -19.40 -14.13
C TYR A 176 -3.64 -19.26 -15.64
N LEU A 177 -4.34 -20.08 -16.44
CA LEU A 177 -4.34 -20.00 -17.91
C LEU A 177 -5.60 -20.65 -18.50
N ASN A 178 -6.43 -19.87 -19.22
CA ASN A 178 -7.62 -20.35 -19.94
C ASN A 178 -8.53 -21.25 -19.05
N GLY A 179 -8.97 -20.73 -17.90
CA GLY A 179 -9.71 -21.49 -16.88
C GLY A 179 -8.89 -22.45 -16.02
N SER A 180 -7.68 -22.84 -16.43
CA SER A 180 -6.86 -23.83 -15.70
C SER A 180 -6.33 -23.31 -14.37
N ALA A 181 -6.42 -24.13 -13.33
CA ALA A 181 -5.91 -23.90 -11.99
C ALA A 181 -4.83 -24.96 -11.63
N PRO A 182 -3.62 -24.91 -12.24
CA PRO A 182 -2.64 -25.99 -12.16
C PRO A 182 -2.06 -26.23 -10.75
N TYR A 183 -2.20 -25.26 -9.85
CA TYR A 183 -1.83 -25.36 -8.43
C TYR A 183 -3.04 -25.26 -7.49
N GLY A 184 -4.26 -25.52 -8.01
CA GLY A 184 -5.52 -25.38 -7.29
C GLY A 184 -5.98 -23.94 -7.09
N MET A 185 -7.06 -23.79 -6.32
CA MET A 185 -7.72 -22.51 -6.03
C MET A 185 -7.68 -22.27 -4.52
N TRP A 186 -7.04 -21.18 -4.09
CA TRP A 186 -6.71 -20.91 -2.69
C TRP A 186 -7.64 -19.84 -2.14
N THR A 187 -8.48 -20.17 -1.17
CA THR A 187 -9.39 -19.21 -0.52
C THR A 187 -8.68 -18.46 0.60
N ALA A 188 -9.08 -17.22 0.88
CA ALA A 188 -8.54 -16.44 1.98
C ALA A 188 -9.01 -16.96 3.36
N LYS A 189 -8.08 -17.01 4.31
CA LYS A 189 -8.31 -17.06 5.76
C LYS A 189 -8.59 -15.65 6.29
N SER A 190 -7.81 -14.66 5.85
CA SER A 190 -7.96 -13.26 6.26
C SER A 190 -7.46 -12.27 5.22
N LEU A 191 -7.97 -11.05 5.26
CA LEU A 191 -7.64 -9.93 4.39
C LEU A 191 -7.13 -8.76 5.23
N HIS A 192 -6.08 -8.09 4.77
CA HIS A 192 -5.39 -7.02 5.50
C HIS A 192 -5.16 -5.83 4.58
N ALA A 193 -5.41 -4.62 5.07
CA ALA A 193 -5.14 -3.37 4.36
C ALA A 193 -4.72 -2.25 5.34
N PRO A 194 -3.92 -1.26 4.90
CA PRO A 194 -3.69 -0.05 5.69
C PRO A 194 -5.00 0.65 6.05
N THR A 195 -5.10 1.22 7.26
CA THR A 195 -6.29 1.97 7.70
C THR A 195 -6.64 3.14 6.79
N GLN A 196 -5.62 3.76 6.20
CA GLN A 196 -5.75 4.86 5.25
C GLN A 196 -6.47 4.42 3.96
N TRP A 197 -6.31 3.16 3.53
CA TRP A 197 -7.13 2.57 2.47
C TRP A 197 -8.53 2.19 3.00
N SER A 198 -8.60 1.32 4.01
CA SER A 198 -9.86 0.69 4.43
C SER A 198 -10.90 1.67 4.99
N SER A 199 -10.43 2.77 5.59
CA SER A 199 -11.25 3.79 6.25
C SER A 199 -11.19 5.16 5.57
N GLY A 200 -10.15 5.44 4.77
CA GLY A 200 -9.98 6.71 4.04
C GLY A 200 -10.18 6.63 2.51
N GLY A 201 -10.02 5.45 1.90
CA GLY A 201 -10.00 5.31 0.43
C GLY A 201 -8.79 5.94 -0.26
N ASP A 202 -7.68 6.05 0.47
CA ASP A 202 -6.49 6.78 0.05
C ASP A 202 -5.65 6.00 -0.97
N MET A 203 -5.66 6.43 -2.24
CA MET A 203 -4.89 5.83 -3.34
C MET A 203 -3.38 5.76 -3.09
N THR A 204 -2.84 6.55 -2.16
CA THR A 204 -1.44 6.43 -1.70
C THR A 204 -1.13 5.03 -1.17
N TYR A 205 -2.16 4.33 -0.67
CA TYR A 205 -2.06 3.09 0.08
C TYR A 205 -2.91 1.95 -0.50
N ASP A 206 -3.19 1.99 -1.82
CA ASP A 206 -3.92 0.94 -2.54
C ASP A 206 -3.09 -0.35 -2.72
N THR A 207 -2.74 -0.98 -1.60
CA THR A 207 -2.13 -2.31 -1.51
C THR A 207 -2.76 -3.07 -0.35
N GLY A 208 -3.12 -4.31 -0.60
CA GLY A 208 -3.67 -5.22 0.40
C GLY A 208 -2.94 -6.56 0.39
N PHE A 209 -3.06 -7.29 1.50
CA PHE A 209 -2.46 -8.60 1.68
C PHE A 209 -3.52 -9.59 2.12
N ALA A 210 -3.68 -10.67 1.36
CA ALA A 210 -4.59 -11.75 1.65
C ALA A 210 -3.80 -12.96 2.16
N VAL A 211 -4.15 -13.50 3.32
CA VAL A 211 -3.54 -14.72 3.87
C VAL A 211 -4.44 -15.89 3.49
N MET A 212 -3.91 -16.87 2.76
CA MET A 212 -4.67 -18.03 2.30
C MET A 212 -4.90 -19.05 3.41
N ASN A 213 -5.94 -19.87 3.25
CA ASN A 213 -6.04 -21.16 3.92
C ASN A 213 -5.02 -22.14 3.33
N THR A 214 -4.72 -23.23 4.05
CA THR A 214 -3.97 -24.35 3.47
C THR A 214 -4.84 -25.13 2.48
N LEU A 215 -4.24 -25.61 1.39
CA LEU A 215 -4.90 -26.46 0.40
C LEU A 215 -4.27 -27.85 0.44
N ASN A 216 -5.07 -28.89 0.62
CA ASN A 216 -4.62 -30.28 0.77
C ASN A 216 -3.50 -30.45 1.82
N GLY A 217 -3.59 -29.70 2.93
CA GLY A 217 -2.61 -29.70 4.03
C GLY A 217 -1.33 -28.88 3.79
N GLN A 218 -1.15 -28.29 2.60
CA GLN A 218 0.06 -27.52 2.25
C GLN A 218 -0.17 -26.01 2.33
N THR A 219 0.90 -25.24 2.56
CA THR A 219 0.89 -23.76 2.46
C THR A 219 1.06 -23.33 1.01
N LEU A 220 0.65 -22.10 0.67
CA LEU A 220 0.73 -21.60 -0.71
C LEU A 220 2.18 -21.60 -1.22
N ALA A 221 3.09 -21.00 -0.46
CA ALA A 221 4.46 -20.82 -0.89
C ALA A 221 5.24 -22.15 -0.95
N ASP A 222 4.88 -23.16 -0.15
CA ASP A 222 5.46 -24.51 -0.29
C ASP A 222 5.09 -25.18 -1.63
N VAL A 223 3.95 -24.82 -2.23
CA VAL A 223 3.48 -25.38 -3.52
C VAL A 223 3.98 -24.56 -4.72
N VAL A 224 3.94 -23.24 -4.65
CA VAL A 224 4.17 -22.35 -5.81
C VAL A 224 5.43 -21.48 -5.72
N GLY A 225 6.13 -21.51 -4.59
CA GLY A 225 7.19 -20.55 -4.25
C GLY A 225 6.62 -19.17 -3.95
N ALA A 226 7.48 -18.26 -3.47
CA ALA A 226 7.09 -16.88 -3.20
C ALA A 226 8.21 -15.87 -3.52
N SER A 227 7.81 -14.72 -4.07
CA SER A 227 8.70 -13.61 -4.38
C SER A 227 9.17 -12.91 -3.11
N GLY A 228 10.40 -12.39 -3.13
CA GLY A 228 10.85 -11.46 -2.09
C GLY A 228 10.15 -10.12 -2.25
N VAL A 229 10.11 -9.33 -1.17
CA VAL A 229 9.50 -7.99 -1.17
C VAL A 229 10.49 -6.92 -0.72
N GLN A 230 10.36 -5.71 -1.25
CA GLN A 230 11.14 -4.54 -0.84
C GLN A 230 10.24 -3.34 -0.49
N PHE A 231 10.57 -2.70 0.64
CA PHE A 231 9.92 -1.51 1.16
C PHE A 231 10.93 -0.37 1.35
N ASN A 232 10.46 0.88 1.30
CA ASN A 232 11.29 2.09 1.41
C ASN A 232 12.43 2.15 0.37
N ALA A 233 12.24 1.51 -0.79
CA ALA A 233 13.20 1.51 -1.89
C ALA A 233 13.26 2.88 -2.59
N ALA A 234 14.28 3.10 -3.42
CA ALA A 234 14.38 4.32 -4.22
C ALA A 234 13.18 4.50 -5.17
N ARG A 235 12.78 5.76 -5.41
CA ARG A 235 11.85 6.10 -6.48
C ARG A 235 12.58 6.18 -7.84
N GLY A 236 11.83 6.07 -8.94
CA GLY A 236 12.39 6.12 -10.29
C GLY A 236 13.10 4.84 -10.73
N LEU A 237 12.87 3.73 -10.04
CA LEU A 237 13.42 2.43 -10.42
C LEU A 237 12.81 1.90 -11.72
N SER A 238 13.51 0.94 -12.34
CA SER A 238 12.98 0.14 -13.45
C SER A 238 12.18 -1.05 -12.93
N TYR A 239 11.04 -1.31 -13.54
CA TYR A 239 10.14 -2.40 -13.16
C TYR A 239 9.68 -3.24 -14.35
N LYS A 240 9.41 -4.53 -14.08
CA LYS A 240 8.50 -5.37 -14.87
C LYS A 240 7.25 -5.67 -14.05
N ALA A 241 6.12 -5.14 -14.50
CA ALA A 241 4.80 -5.41 -13.93
C ALA A 241 4.13 -6.60 -14.62
N PHE A 242 3.28 -7.34 -13.91
CA PHE A 242 2.54 -8.49 -14.44
C PHE A 242 1.05 -8.42 -14.07
N GLY A 243 0.17 -9.10 -14.81
CA GLY A 243 -1.25 -9.19 -14.47
C GLY A 243 -2.11 -9.96 -15.49
N TYR A 244 -3.38 -10.12 -15.16
CA TYR A 244 -4.42 -10.81 -15.94
C TYR A 244 -5.52 -9.84 -16.42
N PRO A 245 -5.19 -8.85 -17.29
CA PRO A 245 -6.15 -7.87 -17.79
C PRO A 245 -7.35 -8.54 -18.47
N ALA A 246 -8.56 -8.12 -18.09
CA ALA A 246 -9.84 -8.75 -18.39
C ALA A 246 -10.78 -7.91 -19.25
N ALA A 247 -10.56 -6.58 -19.36
CA ALA A 247 -11.30 -5.74 -20.29
C ALA A 247 -10.63 -5.69 -21.68
N ARG A 248 -11.45 -5.50 -22.74
CA ARG A 248 -11.03 -5.43 -24.14
C ARG A 248 -9.88 -4.41 -24.32
N PRO A 249 -8.77 -4.75 -25.01
CA PRO A 249 -8.58 -5.86 -25.96
C PRO A 249 -8.27 -7.23 -25.35
N PHE A 250 -8.12 -7.34 -24.02
CA PHE A 250 -7.82 -8.59 -23.35
C PHE A 250 -9.09 -9.34 -22.94
N THR A 251 -8.93 -10.59 -22.49
CA THR A 251 -10.01 -11.51 -22.10
C THR A 251 -9.89 -12.01 -20.65
N GLY A 252 -8.81 -11.66 -19.95
CA GLY A 252 -8.53 -12.15 -18.59
C GLY A 252 -7.84 -13.51 -18.54
N GLU A 253 -7.79 -14.24 -19.67
CA GLU A 253 -7.47 -15.67 -19.68
C GLU A 253 -5.97 -16.02 -19.63
N SER A 254 -5.07 -15.06 -19.84
CA SER A 254 -3.63 -15.34 -19.87
C SER A 254 -2.80 -14.19 -19.31
N LEU A 255 -1.67 -14.54 -18.69
CA LEU A 255 -0.73 -13.60 -18.08
C LEU A 255 -0.15 -12.63 -19.12
N LYS A 256 -0.05 -11.37 -18.73
CA LYS A 256 0.60 -10.28 -19.46
C LYS A 256 1.65 -9.62 -18.57
N SER A 257 2.57 -8.90 -19.19
CA SER A 257 3.49 -7.99 -18.49
C SER A 257 3.55 -6.62 -19.16
N CYS A 258 4.07 -5.65 -18.41
CA CYS A 258 4.52 -4.35 -18.87
C CYS A 258 5.92 -4.09 -18.32
N THR A 259 6.71 -3.23 -18.97
CA THR A 259 8.09 -2.94 -18.53
C THR A 259 8.44 -1.48 -18.77
N GLY A 260 9.15 -0.86 -17.82
CA GLY A 260 9.74 0.48 -18.00
C GLY A 260 10.27 1.10 -16.71
N THR A 261 10.86 2.29 -16.84
CA THR A 261 11.29 3.12 -15.71
C THR A 261 10.11 3.88 -15.12
N ALA A 262 10.00 3.91 -13.80
CA ALA A 262 8.99 4.67 -13.09
C ALA A 262 9.18 6.18 -13.21
N THR A 263 8.07 6.91 -13.42
CA THR A 263 7.99 8.36 -13.23
C THR A 263 6.96 8.71 -12.16
N ASN A 264 7.06 9.90 -11.56
CA ASN A 264 5.98 10.42 -10.70
C ASN A 264 4.69 10.62 -11.52
N ASP A 265 3.53 10.61 -10.86
CA ASP A 265 2.25 11.01 -11.46
C ASP A 265 2.23 12.52 -11.72
N PRO A 266 2.03 12.99 -12.97
CA PRO A 266 2.01 14.40 -13.32
C PRO A 266 0.62 15.05 -13.15
N TYR A 267 -0.41 14.27 -12.84
CA TYR A 267 -1.80 14.73 -12.74
C TYR A 267 -2.33 14.71 -11.30
N ASN A 268 -2.00 13.66 -10.53
CA ASN A 268 -2.32 13.55 -9.10
C ASN A 268 -1.08 13.18 -8.27
N PRO A 269 -0.04 14.04 -8.21
CA PRO A 269 1.18 13.78 -7.44
C PRO A 269 0.91 13.57 -5.94
N GLN A 270 -0.25 14.00 -5.41
CA GLN A 270 -0.63 13.79 -4.02
C GLN A 270 -0.73 12.32 -3.60
N PHE A 271 -0.97 11.39 -4.55
CA PHE A 271 -1.00 9.96 -4.26
C PHE A 271 0.40 9.35 -4.06
N ASN A 272 1.48 10.12 -4.28
CA ASN A 272 2.88 9.64 -4.21
C ASN A 272 3.13 8.34 -5.03
N SER A 273 2.29 8.07 -6.03
CA SER A 273 2.36 6.88 -6.87
C SER A 273 3.51 6.97 -7.87
N GLN A 274 3.77 5.87 -8.56
CA GLN A 274 4.72 5.80 -9.67
C GLN A 274 4.04 5.19 -10.89
N GLY A 275 4.28 5.74 -12.08
CA GLY A 275 3.73 5.27 -13.35
C GLY A 275 4.77 4.61 -14.24
N ILE A 276 4.41 3.52 -14.93
CA ILE A 276 5.22 2.92 -16.01
C ILE A 276 4.41 2.78 -17.30
N PRO A 277 5.04 2.80 -18.50
CA PRO A 277 4.37 2.54 -19.77
C PRO A 277 3.72 1.16 -19.79
N CYS A 278 2.39 1.12 -19.87
CA CYS A 278 1.60 -0.11 -19.77
C CYS A 278 0.18 0.09 -20.30
N ASN A 279 -0.33 -0.88 -21.06
CA ASN A 279 -1.72 -0.87 -21.57
C ASN A 279 -2.57 -2.04 -21.04
N MET A 280 -2.12 -2.74 -19.99
CA MET A 280 -2.97 -3.70 -19.28
C MET A 280 -4.19 -2.99 -18.69
N THR A 281 -5.38 -3.51 -19.00
CA THR A 281 -6.68 -2.99 -18.53
C THR A 281 -7.05 -3.55 -17.14
N GLY A 282 -8.21 -3.17 -16.61
CA GLY A 282 -8.78 -3.76 -15.40
C GLY A 282 -8.77 -5.29 -15.38
N GLY A 283 -8.66 -5.86 -14.17
CA GLY A 283 -8.31 -7.27 -13.97
C GLY A 283 -6.80 -7.50 -13.81
N SER A 284 -5.96 -6.61 -14.36
CA SER A 284 -4.53 -6.59 -14.04
C SER A 284 -4.22 -6.00 -12.65
N SER A 285 -5.15 -5.23 -12.08
CA SER A 285 -5.10 -4.68 -10.72
C SER A 285 -4.61 -5.68 -9.68
N GLY A 286 -3.76 -5.24 -8.75
CA GLY A 286 -3.10 -6.07 -7.75
C GLY A 286 -1.97 -6.95 -8.28
N GLY A 287 -1.79 -7.04 -9.60
CA GLY A 287 -0.66 -7.76 -10.19
C GLY A 287 0.69 -7.10 -9.84
N PRO A 288 1.75 -7.89 -9.63
CA PRO A 288 2.98 -7.44 -8.98
C PRO A 288 3.84 -6.56 -9.88
N TRP A 289 4.55 -5.59 -9.28
CA TRP A 289 5.68 -4.89 -9.90
C TRP A 289 6.99 -5.38 -9.30
N PHE A 290 7.82 -6.03 -10.12
CA PHE A 290 9.16 -6.47 -9.73
C PHE A 290 10.22 -5.49 -10.20
N ILE A 291 11.19 -5.18 -9.33
CA ILE A 291 12.36 -4.36 -9.68
C ILE A 291 13.21 -5.11 -10.71
N GLY A 292 13.63 -4.41 -11.78
CA GLY A 292 14.38 -4.97 -12.89
C GLY A 292 13.48 -5.52 -14.01
N SER A 293 13.86 -6.68 -14.58
CA SER A 293 13.25 -7.24 -15.80
C SER A 293 12.56 -8.60 -15.63
N SER A 294 12.54 -9.16 -14.41
CA SER A 294 12.20 -10.56 -14.16
C SER A 294 11.07 -10.72 -13.16
N SER A 295 10.23 -11.74 -13.33
CA SER A 295 9.28 -12.20 -12.31
C SER A 295 9.97 -12.75 -11.04
N THR A 296 11.26 -13.09 -11.13
CA THR A 296 12.09 -13.46 -9.96
C THR A 296 12.67 -12.25 -9.21
N GLY A 297 12.33 -11.02 -9.63
CA GLY A 297 12.76 -9.79 -8.96
C GLY A 297 12.13 -9.59 -7.58
N TYR A 298 12.61 -8.59 -6.85
CA TYR A 298 11.96 -8.11 -5.62
C TYR A 298 10.68 -7.34 -5.97
N GLN A 299 9.54 -7.73 -5.39
CA GLN A 299 8.29 -6.99 -5.56
C GLN A 299 8.30 -5.72 -4.69
N ASN A 300 7.94 -4.59 -5.30
CA ASN A 300 7.99 -3.27 -4.65
C ASN A 300 6.82 -2.33 -5.06
N SER A 301 5.85 -2.84 -5.82
CA SER A 301 4.53 -2.21 -5.98
C SER A 301 3.50 -3.23 -6.52
N VAL A 302 2.30 -2.75 -6.85
CA VAL A 302 1.22 -3.46 -7.55
C VAL A 302 0.58 -2.56 -8.60
N ASN A 303 -0.02 -3.14 -9.63
CA ASN A 303 -0.94 -2.41 -10.52
C ASN A 303 -2.11 -1.87 -9.68
N SER A 304 -2.34 -0.56 -9.68
CA SER A 304 -3.42 0.07 -8.90
C SER A 304 -4.42 0.77 -9.82
N TYR A 305 -4.00 1.78 -10.57
CA TYR A 305 -4.91 2.54 -11.45
C TYR A 305 -4.25 2.99 -12.76
N GLY A 306 -5.08 3.41 -13.70
CA GLY A 306 -4.68 4.18 -14.88
C GLY A 306 -5.67 5.32 -15.10
N TYR A 307 -5.34 6.30 -15.94
CA TYR A 307 -6.28 7.38 -16.27
C TYR A 307 -7.27 6.92 -17.34
N GLY A 308 -8.31 6.20 -16.87
CA GLY A 308 -9.39 5.62 -17.66
C GLY A 308 -8.99 4.33 -18.40
N SER A 309 -10.00 3.61 -18.89
CA SER A 309 -9.89 2.25 -19.46
C SER A 309 -9.04 2.08 -20.74
N LYS A 310 -8.42 3.16 -21.24
CA LYS A 310 -7.45 3.15 -22.36
C LYS A 310 -6.11 3.80 -21.99
N SER A 311 -5.79 3.94 -20.71
CA SER A 311 -4.53 4.52 -20.28
C SER A 311 -3.34 3.74 -20.84
N THR A 312 -2.29 4.47 -21.23
CA THR A 312 -0.99 3.92 -21.67
C THR A 312 0.04 3.90 -20.54
N THR A 313 -0.39 4.23 -19.32
CA THR A 313 0.42 4.22 -18.10
C THR A 313 -0.35 3.48 -17.02
N MET A 314 0.29 2.50 -16.38
CA MET A 314 -0.19 1.88 -15.15
C MET A 314 0.52 2.54 -13.97
N TYR A 315 -0.23 2.93 -12.95
CA TYR A 315 0.29 3.46 -11.71
C TYR A 315 0.24 2.41 -10.60
N GLY A 316 1.26 2.43 -9.74
CA GLY A 316 1.33 1.66 -8.51
C GLY A 316 1.70 2.55 -7.31
N PRO A 317 1.22 2.23 -6.09
CA PRO A 317 1.55 2.98 -4.89
C PRO A 317 3.01 2.76 -4.49
N TYR A 318 3.58 3.74 -3.78
CA TYR A 318 4.91 3.62 -3.20
C TYR A 318 4.86 2.69 -1.97
N TRP A 319 5.56 1.55 -2.03
CA TRP A 319 5.70 0.62 -0.91
C TRP A 319 6.65 1.18 0.17
N GLY A 320 6.13 2.14 0.94
CA GLY A 320 6.75 2.70 2.14
C GLY A 320 6.37 1.95 3.42
N SER A 321 6.54 2.63 4.56
CA SER A 321 6.42 2.05 5.90
C SER A 321 4.98 1.70 6.29
N VAL A 322 3.98 2.41 5.77
CA VAL A 322 2.56 2.09 5.99
C VAL A 322 2.18 0.76 5.34
N ILE A 323 2.59 0.54 4.09
CA ILE A 323 2.34 -0.72 3.38
C ILE A 323 3.21 -1.85 3.96
N GLN A 324 4.45 -1.55 4.36
CA GLN A 324 5.30 -2.48 5.11
C GLN A 324 4.63 -2.97 6.40
N GLN A 325 3.94 -2.10 7.14
CA GLN A 325 3.25 -2.47 8.38
C GLN A 325 2.06 -3.41 8.09
N ALA A 326 1.27 -3.13 7.05
CA ALA A 326 0.19 -4.02 6.60
C ALA A 326 0.72 -5.40 6.14
N TYR A 327 1.81 -5.42 5.39
CA TYR A 327 2.54 -6.66 5.04
C TYR A 327 2.98 -7.41 6.29
N THR A 328 3.60 -6.73 7.26
CA THR A 328 4.18 -7.35 8.47
C THR A 328 3.09 -8.02 9.32
N THR A 329 1.95 -7.37 9.49
CA THR A 329 0.78 -7.96 10.17
C THR A 329 0.23 -9.18 9.41
N ALA A 330 0.09 -9.09 8.09
CA ALA A 330 -0.41 -10.20 7.28
C ALA A 330 0.56 -11.40 7.21
N ALA A 331 1.88 -11.17 7.21
CA ALA A 331 2.91 -12.21 7.13
C ALA A 331 3.06 -13.04 8.42
N ALA A 332 2.53 -12.52 9.54
CA ALA A 332 2.52 -13.16 10.86
C ALA A 332 1.15 -13.73 11.28
N SER A 333 0.13 -13.64 10.41
CA SER A 333 -1.27 -14.05 10.69
C SER A 333 -1.59 -15.50 10.28
#